data_AF-A0A821HLN9-F1
#
_entry.id   AF-A0A821HLN9-F1
#
_cell.length_a   1.000
_cell.length_b   1.000
_cell.length_c   1.000
_cell.angle_alpha   90.00
_cell.angle_beta   90.00
_cell.angle_gamma   90.00
#
_symmetry.space_group_name_H-M   'P 1'
#
loop_
_entity.id
_entity.type
_entity.pdbx_description
1 polymer ?
#
loop_
_entity_poly.entity_id
_entity_poly.type
_entity_poly.pdbx_seq_one_letter_code
_entity_poly.pdbx_strand_id
1 'polypeptide(L)'
;LQIHWTKQSKAVLDTFGTFQITLISSNTKHAQRYLSFIFTLFTATENSIIHLPIHDFAHETLQQLVHIVPLSVTLLCPTAEQHFPFMTKDINIQVIYIKNLLRWSL
;
A
#
# COMPACT_ATOMS: atom_id res chain seq x y z
N LEU A 1 -7.38 -12.74 13.27
CA LEU A 1 -6.13 -13.28 12.71
C LEU A 1 -5.27 -12.11 12.24
N GLN A 2 -4.09 -11.90 12.81
CA GLN A 2 -3.10 -10.95 12.28
C GLN A 2 -2.28 -11.67 11.22
N ILE A 3 -2.42 -11.27 9.96
CA ILE A 3 -1.60 -11.80 8.86
C ILE A 3 -0.30 -11.02 8.84
N HIS A 4 0.83 -11.72 8.86
CA HIS A 4 2.15 -11.11 8.68
C HIS A 4 2.45 -10.93 7.19
N TRP A 5 2.05 -9.79 6.64
CA TRP A 5 2.15 -9.49 5.21
C TRP A 5 3.60 -9.43 4.69
N THR A 6 4.56 -9.04 5.52
CA THR A 6 5.99 -8.98 5.14
C THR A 6 6.60 -10.35 4.87
N LYS A 7 6.01 -11.42 5.44
CA LYS A 7 6.50 -12.80 5.33
C LYS A 7 5.82 -13.61 4.22
N GLN A 8 4.89 -13.00 3.50
CA GLN A 8 4.15 -13.70 2.45
C GLN A 8 5.00 -13.82 1.18
N SER A 9 4.82 -14.92 0.45
CA SER A 9 5.41 -15.08 -0.86
C SER A 9 4.75 -14.16 -1.88
N LYS A 10 5.49 -13.78 -2.94
CA LYS A 10 4.95 -12.98 -4.03
C LYS A 10 3.67 -13.58 -4.63
N ALA A 11 3.61 -14.90 -4.82
CA ALA A 11 2.43 -15.57 -5.36
C ALA A 11 1.15 -15.37 -4.50
N VAL A 12 1.30 -15.37 -3.17
CA VAL A 12 0.17 -15.10 -2.26
C VAL A 12 -0.27 -13.65 -2.36
N LEU A 13 0.68 -12.72 -2.42
CA LEU A 13 0.40 -11.29 -2.59
C LEU A 13 -0.31 -11.03 -3.92
N ASP A 14 0.20 -11.56 -5.03
CA ASP A 14 -0.38 -11.41 -6.37
C ASP A 14 -1.81 -11.97 -6.44
N THR A 15 -2.04 -13.14 -5.83
CA THR A 15 -3.38 -13.76 -5.76
C THR A 15 -4.34 -12.88 -4.96
N PHE A 16 -3.88 -12.37 -3.81
CA PHE A 16 -4.67 -11.48 -2.98
C PHE A 16 -4.98 -10.15 -3.67
N GLY A 17 -3.98 -9.55 -4.34
CA GLY A 17 -4.14 -8.34 -5.14
C GLY A 17 -5.18 -8.52 -6.23
N THR A 18 -5.06 -9.61 -7.02
CA THR A 18 -6.02 -9.95 -8.07
C THR A 18 -7.45 -10.06 -7.54
N PHE A 19 -7.63 -10.73 -6.39
CA PHE A 19 -8.93 -10.83 -5.73
C PHE A 19 -9.50 -9.47 -5.34
N GLN A 20 -8.68 -8.61 -4.70
CA GLN A 20 -9.12 -7.29 -4.25
C GLN A 20 -9.45 -6.37 -5.42
N ILE A 21 -8.63 -6.40 -6.47
CA ILE A 21 -8.87 -5.66 -7.70
C ILE A 21 -10.20 -6.09 -8.35
N THR A 22 -10.45 -7.39 -8.44
CA THR A 22 -11.71 -7.94 -8.97
C THR A 22 -12.92 -7.53 -8.10
N LEU A 23 -12.75 -7.52 -6.78
CA LEU A 23 -13.78 -7.08 -5.84
C LEU A 23 -14.11 -5.60 -6.04
N ILE A 24 -13.08 -4.76 -6.20
CA ILE A 24 -13.22 -3.31 -6.35
C ILE A 24 -13.81 -2.95 -7.71
N SER A 25 -13.41 -3.63 -8.78
CA SER A 25 -14.00 -3.44 -10.11
C SER A 25 -15.50 -3.79 -10.11
N SER A 26 -15.91 -4.75 -9.27
CA SER A 26 -17.30 -5.14 -9.10
C SER A 26 -18.07 -4.23 -8.13
N ASN A 27 -17.39 -3.66 -7.14
CA ASN A 27 -17.97 -2.78 -6.13
C ASN A 27 -16.93 -1.79 -5.58
N THR A 28 -16.95 -0.57 -6.12
CA THR A 28 -15.96 0.47 -5.85
C THR A 28 -15.98 0.99 -4.40
N LYS A 29 -17.01 0.67 -3.60
CA LYS A 29 -17.07 1.05 -2.18
C LYS A 29 -15.92 0.46 -1.35
N HIS A 30 -15.30 -0.61 -1.83
CA HIS A 30 -14.15 -1.23 -1.17
C HIS A 30 -12.82 -0.53 -1.47
N ALA A 31 -12.76 0.34 -2.49
CA ALA A 31 -11.53 0.96 -2.95
C ALA A 31 -10.83 1.76 -1.85
N GLN A 32 -11.57 2.59 -1.11
CA GLN A 32 -11.01 3.41 -0.03
C GLN A 32 -10.35 2.55 1.05
N ARG A 33 -11.05 1.50 1.52
CA ARG A 33 -10.52 0.61 2.56
C ARG A 33 -9.28 -0.14 2.10
N TYR A 34 -9.27 -0.56 0.84
CA TYR A 34 -8.12 -1.25 0.27
C TYR A 34 -6.93 -0.30 0.08
N LEU A 35 -7.19 0.93 -0.38
CA LEU A 35 -6.18 1.97 -0.53
C LEU A 35 -5.55 2.34 0.82
N SER A 36 -6.35 2.47 1.89
CA SER A 36 -5.83 2.59 3.26
C SER A 36 -4.94 1.40 3.65
N PHE A 37 -5.36 0.17 3.36
CA PHE A 37 -4.53 -1.01 3.60
C PHE A 37 -3.19 -0.93 2.86
N ILE A 38 -3.18 -0.53 1.58
CA ILE A 38 -1.93 -0.40 0.82
C ILE A 38 -0.98 0.65 1.44
N PHE A 39 -1.49 1.80 1.91
CA PHE A 39 -0.64 2.78 2.60
C PHE A 39 -0.08 2.26 3.93
N THR A 40 -0.76 1.34 4.62
CA THR A 40 -0.16 0.68 5.79
C THR A 40 1.03 -0.21 5.43
N LEU A 41 1.11 -0.71 4.20
CA LEU A 41 2.25 -1.50 3.73
C LEU A 41 3.49 -0.64 3.47
N PHE A 42 3.33 0.66 3.20
CA PHE A 42 4.46 1.58 2.98
C PHE A 42 5.29 1.84 4.23
N THR A 43 4.75 1.56 5.43
CA THR A 43 5.48 1.60 6.70
C THR A 43 5.94 0.22 7.16
N ALA A 44 5.62 -0.85 6.42
CA ALA A 44 6.00 -2.20 6.79
C ALA A 44 7.53 -2.35 6.71
N THR A 45 8.14 -2.79 7.81
CA THR A 45 9.57 -3.03 7.92
C THR A 45 9.83 -4.38 8.57
N GLU A 46 10.88 -5.07 8.14
CA GLU A 46 11.37 -6.28 8.77
C GLU A 46 12.90 -6.11 8.88
N ASN A 47 13.42 -6.08 10.11
CA ASN A 47 14.84 -6.00 10.43
C ASN A 47 15.64 -4.95 9.62
N SER A 48 15.11 -3.72 9.52
CA SER A 48 15.79 -2.58 8.88
C SER A 48 16.00 -2.69 7.37
N ILE A 49 15.32 -3.62 6.69
CA ILE A 49 15.38 -3.73 5.22
C ILE A 49 14.49 -2.64 4.59
N ILE A 50 15.11 -1.78 3.79
CA ILE A 50 14.46 -0.63 3.14
C ILE A 50 13.58 -1.05 1.95
N HIS A 51 13.81 -2.24 1.38
CA HIS A 51 13.11 -2.72 0.19
C HIS A 51 12.59 -4.14 0.39
N LEU A 52 11.29 -4.26 0.66
CA LEU A 52 10.62 -5.55 0.82
C LEU A 52 9.73 -5.82 -0.40
N PRO A 53 9.54 -7.09 -0.81
CA PRO A 53 8.62 -7.46 -1.89
C PRO A 53 7.18 -6.93 -1.68
N ILE A 54 6.80 -6.71 -0.41
CA ILE A 54 5.51 -6.12 -0.05
C ILE A 54 5.36 -4.66 -0.51
N HIS A 55 6.48 -3.91 -0.62
CA HIS A 55 6.47 -2.55 -1.14
C HIS A 55 6.26 -2.56 -2.65
N ASP A 56 6.92 -3.47 -3.38
CA ASP A 56 6.70 -3.63 -4.83
C ASP A 56 5.24 -4.00 -5.12
N PHE A 57 4.69 -4.97 -4.37
CA PHE A 57 3.27 -5.32 -4.44
C PHE A 57 2.36 -4.10 -4.19
N ALA A 58 2.66 -3.30 -3.17
CA ALA A 58 1.89 -2.11 -2.84
C ALA A 58 1.89 -1.08 -3.98
N HIS A 59 3.06 -0.84 -4.60
CA HIS A 59 3.20 0.06 -5.76
C HIS A 59 2.43 -0.43 -6.98
N GLU A 60 2.61 -1.71 -7.36
CA GLU A 60 1.91 -2.32 -8.49
C GLU A 60 0.39 -2.26 -8.30
N THR A 61 -0.08 -2.53 -7.07
CA THR A 61 -1.51 -2.48 -6.72
C THR A 61 -2.07 -1.07 -6.80
N LEU A 62 -1.33 -0.07 -6.32
CA LEU A 62 -1.75 1.34 -6.41
C LEU A 62 -1.92 1.79 -7.86
N GLN A 63 -0.98 1.41 -8.74
CA GLN A 63 -1.07 1.71 -10.16
C GLN A 63 -2.31 1.07 -10.81
N GLN A 64 -2.60 -0.19 -10.49
CA GLN A 64 -3.80 -0.88 -10.96
C GLN A 64 -5.09 -0.23 -10.46
N LEU A 65 -5.14 0.17 -9.18
CA LEU A 65 -6.30 0.84 -8.59
C LEU A 65 -6.61 2.17 -9.25
N VAL A 66 -5.58 2.98 -9.52
CA VAL A 66 -5.74 4.26 -10.23
C VAL A 66 -6.29 4.05 -11.63
N HIS A 67 -5.89 2.97 -12.31
CA HIS A 67 -6.41 2.64 -13.63
C HIS A 67 -7.89 2.24 -13.61
N ILE A 68 -8.31 1.47 -12.59
CA ILE A 68 -9.69 0.94 -12.48
C ILE A 68 -10.66 1.97 -11.92
N VAL A 69 -10.19 2.78 -10.98
CA VAL A 69 -10.98 3.84 -10.35
C VAL A 69 -10.20 5.15 -10.49
N PRO A 70 -10.32 5.89 -11.61
CA PRO A 70 -9.59 7.14 -11.80
C PRO A 70 -9.87 8.20 -10.72
N LEU A 71 -11.10 8.18 -10.17
CA LEU A 71 -11.48 9.04 -9.05
C LEU A 71 -10.74 8.71 -7.75
N SER A 72 -10.05 7.56 -7.64
CA SER A 72 -9.23 7.24 -6.48
C SER A 72 -8.06 8.20 -6.31
N VAL A 73 -7.61 8.88 -7.37
CA VAL A 73 -6.53 9.88 -7.30
C VAL A 73 -6.85 11.01 -6.34
N THR A 74 -8.11 11.43 -6.25
CA THR A 74 -8.53 12.47 -5.29
C THR A 74 -8.50 11.98 -3.84
N LEU A 75 -8.54 10.65 -3.64
CA LEU A 75 -8.47 10.00 -2.33
C LEU A 75 -7.05 9.62 -1.93
N LEU A 76 -6.09 9.59 -2.88
CA LEU A 76 -4.71 9.17 -2.63
C LEU A 76 -4.00 10.09 -1.64
N CYS A 77 -3.95 11.40 -1.92
CA CYS A 77 -3.26 12.34 -1.04
C CYS A 77 -3.87 12.39 0.38
N PRO A 78 -5.21 12.50 0.56
CA PRO A 78 -5.80 12.45 1.89
C PRO A 78 -5.50 11.14 2.63
N THR A 79 -5.51 10.01 1.94
CA THR A 79 -5.24 8.71 2.59
C THR A 79 -3.76 8.56 2.93
N ALA A 80 -2.85 9.04 2.08
CA ALA A 80 -1.42 9.05 2.35
C ALA A 80 -1.08 9.93 3.56
N GLU A 81 -1.74 11.08 3.70
CA GLU A 81 -1.56 11.96 4.85
C GLU A 81 -2.05 11.30 6.14
N GLN A 82 -3.23 10.66 6.10
CA GLN A 82 -3.78 9.94 7.25
C GLN A 82 -2.89 8.80 7.77
N HIS A 83 -2.13 8.15 6.87
CA HIS A 83 -1.25 7.05 7.22
C HIS A 83 0.20 7.49 7.45
N PHE A 84 0.48 8.80 7.40
CA PHE A 84 1.81 9.29 7.67
C PHE A 84 2.21 9.00 9.14
N PRO A 85 3.39 8.41 9.38
CA PRO A 85 3.85 7.98 10.70
C PRO A 85 4.30 9.15 11.63
N PHE A 86 3.45 10.17 11.86
CA PHE A 86 3.77 11.44 12.54
C PHE A 86 4.46 11.30 13.91
N MET A 87 4.03 10.35 14.75
CA MET A 87 4.45 10.22 16.15
C MET A 87 5.35 8.99 16.40
N THR A 88 5.86 8.38 15.34
CA THR A 88 6.64 7.14 15.45
C THR A 88 8.04 7.46 15.92
N LYS A 89 8.49 6.84 17.02
CA LYS A 89 9.84 7.02 17.57
C LYS A 89 10.96 6.60 16.61
N ASP A 90 10.63 5.77 15.63
CA ASP A 90 11.56 5.29 14.62
C ASP A 90 11.51 6.18 13.36
N ILE A 91 12.52 7.04 13.23
CA ILE A 91 12.72 7.92 12.07
C ILE A 91 12.82 7.11 10.77
N ASN A 92 13.33 5.86 10.83
CA ASN A 92 13.49 5.04 9.64
C ASN A 92 12.14 4.69 9.01
N ILE A 93 11.09 4.50 9.81
CA ILE A 93 9.74 4.22 9.32
C ILE A 93 9.22 5.42 8.53
N GLN A 94 9.47 6.65 9.02
CA GLN A 94 9.10 7.87 8.30
C GLN A 94 9.87 8.00 6.99
N VAL A 95 11.18 7.74 7.01
CA VAL A 95 12.03 7.77 5.81
C VAL A 95 11.57 6.73 4.77
N ILE A 96 11.25 5.51 5.19
CA ILE A 96 10.77 4.45 4.30
C ILE A 96 9.41 4.82 3.71
N TYR A 97 8.51 5.36 4.53
CA TYR A 97 7.22 5.85 4.06
C TYR A 97 7.37 6.93 2.98
N ILE A 98 8.21 7.95 3.24
CA ILE A 98 8.48 9.02 2.28
C ILE A 98 9.14 8.48 1.01
N LYS A 99 10.11 7.57 1.12
CA LYS A 99 10.74 6.94 -0.05
C LYS A 99 9.73 6.19 -0.91
N ASN A 100 8.81 5.45 -0.30
CA ASN A 100 7.74 4.78 -1.03
C ASN A 100 6.79 5.80 -1.68
N LEU A 101 6.39 6.87 -0.98
CA LEU A 101 5.58 7.92 -1.59
C LEU A 101 6.27 8.58 -2.80
N LEU A 102 7.56 8.89 -2.68
CA LEU A 102 8.33 9.49 -3.78
C LEU A 102 8.47 8.55 -4.97
N ARG A 103 8.69 7.25 -4.73
CA ARG A 103 8.74 6.23 -5.78
C ARG A 103 7.42 6.13 -6.54
N TRP A 104 6.29 6.34 -5.88
CA TRP A 104 4.99 6.35 -6.54
C TRP A 104 4.78 7.62 -7.40
N SER A 105 5.32 8.76 -6.97
CA SER A 105 5.16 10.05 -7.67
C SER A 105 6.05 10.24 -8.91
N LEU A 106 7.09 9.42 -9.06
CA LEU A 106 8.08 9.45 -10.14
C LEU A 106 7.80 8.35 -11.17
#